data_AF-A0A0H4A0J8-F1
#
_entry.id   AF-A0A0H4A0J8-F1
#
_cell.length_a   1.000
_cell.length_b   1.000
_cell.length_c   1.000
_cell.angle_alpha   90.00
_cell.angle_beta   90.00
_cell.angle_gamma   90.00
#
_symmetry.space_group_name_H-M   'P 1'
#
loop_
_entity.id
_entity.type
_entity.pdbx_description
1 polymer ?
#
loop_
_entity_poly.entity_id
_entity_poly.type
_entity_poly.pdbx_seq_one_letter_code
_entity_poly.pdbx_strand_id
1 'polypeptide(L)'
;MTYLDTQGNKDTSLDINPRTLGTKSKQLTQFHQGENLNTTIISTSIENSFLIRDQTQGQIDIINVNHKNDIQNISTDELRQNIIIVLNHGNHDLNPNNIEKIVENFHGRDIQFMSDDNLKDDIKSCIDKLDRDNSAHDIELSEAHSSHQENELDTINYNDKKKPTANHSNTLSQKNIPLSKRWNLINQRKRAIGKTEKSTES
;
A
#
# COMPACT_ATOMS: atom_id res chain seq x y z
N MET A 1 9.91 -18.12 23.63
CA MET A 1 11.05 -18.47 24.49
C MET A 1 12.21 -18.77 23.56
N THR A 2 13.28 -17.98 23.61
CA THR A 2 14.52 -18.22 22.85
C THR A 2 15.54 -18.76 23.83
N TYR A 3 16.10 -19.94 23.56
CA TYR A 3 17.13 -20.53 24.40
C TYR A 3 18.50 -20.10 23.89
N LEU A 4 19.36 -19.69 24.82
CA LEU A 4 20.73 -19.28 24.54
C LEU A 4 21.68 -20.35 25.04
N ASP A 5 22.80 -20.52 24.34
CA ASP A 5 23.91 -21.35 24.79
C ASP A 5 24.63 -20.70 25.99
N THR A 6 25.63 -21.40 26.51
CA THR A 6 26.45 -20.91 27.65
C THR A 6 27.23 -19.62 27.35
N GLN A 7 27.29 -19.19 26.08
CA GLN A 7 27.95 -17.98 25.62
C GLN A 7 26.94 -16.85 25.31
N GLY A 8 25.63 -17.08 25.52
CA GLY A 8 24.58 -16.11 25.24
C GLY A 8 24.16 -16.01 23.77
N ASN A 9 24.62 -16.92 22.91
CA ASN A 9 24.19 -16.98 21.52
C ASN A 9 22.96 -17.89 21.36
N LYS A 10 22.18 -17.70 20.30
CA LYS A 10 21.04 -18.58 20.02
C LYS A 10 21.52 -20.03 19.85
N ASP A 11 21.02 -20.92 20.71
CA ASP A 11 21.39 -22.33 20.65
C ASP A 11 20.76 -22.98 19.41
N THR A 12 21.61 -23.38 18.45
CA THR A 12 21.21 -24.02 17.20
C THR A 12 21.13 -25.54 17.30
N SER A 13 21.56 -26.13 18.42
CA SER A 13 21.48 -27.58 18.67
C SER A 13 20.09 -28.04 19.11
N LEU A 14 19.28 -27.10 19.60
CA LEU A 14 17.86 -27.30 19.84
C LEU A 14 17.11 -27.01 18.53
N ASP A 15 16.42 -28.03 18.00
CA ASP A 15 15.45 -27.85 16.92
C ASP A 15 14.20 -27.15 17.48
N ILE A 16 14.37 -25.88 17.83
CA ILE A 16 13.30 -25.07 18.39
C ILE A 16 12.44 -24.66 17.20
N ASN A 17 11.28 -25.29 17.06
CA ASN A 17 10.22 -24.78 16.19
C ASN A 17 9.98 -23.32 16.56
N PRO A 18 10.31 -22.34 15.70
CA PRO A 18 10.06 -20.95 15.99
C PRO A 18 8.54 -20.81 16.16
N ARG A 19 8.08 -20.59 17.39
CA ARG A 19 6.70 -20.16 17.59
C ARG A 19 6.64 -18.76 17.03
N THR A 20 6.07 -18.61 15.84
CA THR A 20 5.64 -17.32 15.32
C THR A 20 4.79 -16.68 16.42
N LEU A 21 5.12 -15.46 16.82
CA LEU A 21 4.32 -14.71 17.78
C LEU A 21 3.00 -14.37 17.10
N GLY A 22 2.07 -15.32 17.12
CA GLY A 22 0.77 -15.20 16.49
C GLY A 22 -0.26 -14.74 17.50
N THR A 23 -1.06 -13.75 17.12
CA THR A 23 -2.29 -13.45 17.84
C THR A 23 -3.36 -14.52 17.53
N LYS A 24 -4.46 -14.60 18.28
CA LYS A 24 -5.57 -15.48 17.88
C LYS A 24 -6.15 -14.97 16.54
N SER A 25 -6.76 -15.82 15.72
CA SER A 25 -7.48 -15.34 14.51
C SER A 25 -8.44 -14.21 14.88
N LYS A 26 -8.59 -13.23 13.98
CA LYS A 26 -9.29 -11.94 14.17
C LYS A 26 -8.63 -10.97 15.14
N GLN A 27 -7.46 -11.28 15.68
CA GLN A 27 -6.69 -10.31 16.43
C GLN A 27 -5.58 -9.73 15.56
N LEU A 28 -5.39 -8.43 15.69
CA LEU A 28 -4.28 -7.68 15.11
C LEU A 28 -3.30 -7.29 16.21
N THR A 29 -2.08 -6.99 15.83
CA THR A 29 -1.07 -6.36 16.68
C THR A 29 -0.72 -5.02 16.07
N GLN A 30 -0.90 -3.93 16.81
CA GLN A 30 -0.21 -2.69 16.49
C GLN A 30 1.28 -2.91 16.72
N PHE A 31 2.01 -3.23 15.66
CA PHE A 31 3.42 -3.59 15.74
C PHE A 31 4.30 -2.37 16.00
N HIS A 32 3.97 -1.26 15.34
CA HIS A 32 4.68 0.00 15.46
C HIS A 32 3.74 1.17 15.19
N GLN A 33 3.95 2.29 15.88
CA GLN A 33 3.28 3.56 15.62
C GLN A 33 4.32 4.56 15.14
N GLY A 34 4.16 5.05 13.92
CA GLY A 34 5.04 6.01 13.27
C GLY A 34 4.44 7.41 13.28
N GLU A 35 5.30 8.41 13.01
CA GLU A 35 4.89 9.82 12.97
C GLU A 35 4.27 10.22 11.62
N ASN A 36 4.53 9.48 10.54
CA ASN A 36 3.99 9.75 9.22
C ASN A 36 2.46 9.75 9.28
N LEU A 37 1.84 10.86 8.86
CA LEU A 37 0.41 11.07 9.01
C LEU A 37 -0.46 10.31 7.99
N ASN A 38 0.13 9.87 6.89
CA ASN A 38 -0.61 9.54 5.68
C ASN A 38 -0.62 8.05 5.35
N THR A 39 0.30 7.25 5.90
CA THR A 39 0.51 5.86 5.48
C THR A 39 0.38 4.87 6.64
N THR A 40 -0.30 3.76 6.40
CA THR A 40 -0.31 2.56 7.26
C THR A 40 0.13 1.36 6.45
N ILE A 41 1.01 0.53 7.03
CA ILE A 41 1.44 -0.73 6.44
C ILE A 41 0.82 -1.89 7.23
N ILE A 42 0.06 -2.74 6.56
CA ILE A 42 -0.52 -3.96 7.13
C ILE A 42 0.32 -5.14 6.64
N SER A 43 0.94 -5.87 7.55
CA SER A 43 1.74 -7.06 7.23
C SER A 43 1.08 -8.33 7.73
N THR A 44 1.19 -9.43 6.97
CA THR A 44 0.76 -10.76 7.41
C THR A 44 1.90 -11.59 8.02
N SER A 45 3.07 -11.00 8.27
CA SER A 45 4.23 -11.67 8.88
C SER A 45 4.94 -10.75 9.84
N ILE A 46 5.29 -11.29 11.00
CA ILE A 46 6.00 -10.54 12.03
C ILE A 46 7.43 -10.21 11.58
N GLU A 47 8.07 -11.12 10.84
CA GLU A 47 9.40 -10.93 10.25
C GLU A 47 9.39 -9.78 9.24
N ASN A 48 8.37 -9.74 8.38
CA ASN A 48 8.18 -8.65 7.43
C ASN A 48 7.93 -7.33 8.16
N SER A 49 7.18 -7.33 9.27
CA SER A 49 6.94 -6.14 10.09
C SER A 49 8.24 -5.55 10.65
N PHE A 50 9.16 -6.39 11.15
CA PHE A 50 10.49 -5.93 11.59
C PHE A 50 11.30 -5.33 10.43
N LEU A 51 11.33 -6.00 9.29
CA LEU A 51 12.05 -5.53 8.12
C LEU A 51 11.48 -4.20 7.62
N ILE A 52 10.16 -4.08 7.53
CA ILE A 52 9.49 -2.83 7.15
C ILE A 52 9.88 -1.71 8.10
N ARG A 53 9.80 -1.93 9.43
CA ARG A 53 10.18 -0.91 10.42
C ARG A 53 11.62 -0.43 10.23
N ASP A 54 12.55 -1.33 9.94
CA ASP A 54 13.95 -0.98 9.66
C ASP A 54 14.08 -0.14 8.39
N GLN A 55 13.42 -0.55 7.29
CA GLN A 55 13.47 0.17 6.01
C GLN A 55 12.78 1.54 6.07
N THR A 56 11.73 1.68 6.88
CA THR A 56 11.01 2.96 7.06
C THR A 56 11.56 3.80 8.20
N GLN A 57 12.63 3.35 8.86
CA GLN A 57 13.21 4.00 10.04
C GLN A 57 12.19 4.24 11.16
N GLY A 58 11.15 3.41 11.24
CA GLY A 58 10.05 3.56 12.20
C GLY A 58 9.14 4.77 11.96
N GLN A 59 9.15 5.35 10.76
CA GLN A 59 8.32 6.54 10.48
C GLN A 59 6.86 6.20 10.19
N ILE A 60 6.53 4.95 9.85
CA ILE A 60 5.21 4.56 9.36
C ILE A 60 4.52 3.61 10.34
N ASP A 61 3.20 3.75 10.50
CA ASP A 61 2.39 2.82 11.27
C ASP A 61 2.45 1.41 10.68
N ILE A 62 2.65 0.40 11.53
CA ILE A 62 2.69 -1.00 11.11
C ILE A 62 1.70 -1.79 11.95
N ILE A 63 0.75 -2.43 11.27
CA ILE A 63 -0.18 -3.39 11.85
C ILE A 63 0.21 -4.77 11.36
N ASN A 64 0.39 -5.71 12.29
CA ASN A 64 0.63 -7.11 11.96
C ASN A 64 -0.64 -7.94 12.19
N VAL A 65 -0.99 -8.76 11.21
CA VAL A 65 -2.03 -9.79 11.31
C VAL A 65 -1.44 -11.16 10.99
N ASN A 66 -2.11 -12.25 11.36
CA ASN A 66 -1.58 -13.60 11.09
C ASN A 66 -2.04 -14.17 9.75
N HIS A 67 -3.24 -13.78 9.30
CA HIS A 67 -3.85 -14.34 8.12
C HIS A 67 -4.51 -13.27 7.25
N LYS A 68 -4.51 -13.47 5.94
CA LYS A 68 -5.16 -12.59 4.95
C LYS A 68 -6.63 -12.28 5.26
N ASN A 69 -7.33 -13.23 5.89
CA ASN A 69 -8.74 -13.08 6.28
C ASN A 69 -8.93 -12.16 7.49
N ASP A 70 -7.87 -11.85 8.24
CA ASP A 70 -7.96 -10.96 9.39
C ASP A 70 -7.87 -9.48 8.95
N ILE A 71 -7.27 -9.20 7.78
CA ILE A 71 -7.12 -7.86 7.21
C ILE A 71 -8.49 -7.15 7.08
N GLN A 72 -9.49 -7.86 6.57
CA GLN A 72 -10.86 -7.35 6.39
C GLN A 72 -11.59 -7.00 7.69
N ASN A 73 -11.05 -7.34 8.87
CA ASN A 73 -11.69 -7.07 10.16
C ASN A 73 -11.01 -5.92 10.92
N ILE A 74 -10.00 -5.27 10.32
CA ILE A 74 -9.32 -4.13 10.93
C ILE A 74 -10.27 -2.93 10.94
N SER A 75 -10.34 -2.23 12.08
CA SER A 75 -11.12 -0.99 12.18
C SER A 75 -10.52 0.08 11.28
N THR A 76 -11.37 0.79 10.55
CA THR A 76 -10.93 1.89 9.69
C THR A 76 -10.46 3.10 10.48
N ASP A 77 -10.87 3.27 11.74
CA ASP A 77 -10.51 4.42 12.58
C ASP A 77 -9.00 4.50 12.84
N GLU A 78 -8.30 3.37 12.79
CA GLU A 78 -6.87 3.26 13.07
C GLU A 78 -6.01 3.43 11.79
N LEU A 79 -6.64 3.49 10.61
CA LEU A 79 -5.94 3.46 9.33
C LEU A 79 -5.76 4.87 8.76
N ARG A 80 -4.60 5.09 8.13
CA ARG A 80 -4.30 6.31 7.37
C ARG A 80 -4.80 6.22 5.93
N GLN A 81 -4.65 7.30 5.16
CA GLN A 81 -5.22 7.40 3.82
C GLN A 81 -4.60 6.39 2.84
N ASN A 82 -3.30 6.17 2.94
CA ASN A 82 -2.55 5.23 2.10
C ASN A 82 -2.35 3.93 2.89
N ILE A 83 -2.91 2.83 2.38
CA ILE A 83 -2.79 1.51 2.97
C ILE A 83 -1.93 0.63 2.07
N ILE A 84 -0.80 0.18 2.60
CA ILE A 84 0.06 -0.80 1.95
C ILE A 84 -0.14 -2.16 2.62
N ILE A 85 -0.62 -3.15 1.88
CA ILE A 85 -0.83 -4.51 2.36
C ILE A 85 0.30 -5.40 1.85
N VAL A 86 1.16 -5.83 2.78
CA VAL A 86 2.27 -6.74 2.53
C VAL A 86 1.89 -8.15 2.94
N LEU A 87 1.81 -9.04 1.97
CA LEU A 87 1.44 -10.44 2.16
C LEU A 87 2.71 -11.29 2.16
N ASN A 88 2.76 -12.27 3.07
CA ASN A 88 3.77 -13.32 3.00
C ASN A 88 3.34 -14.45 2.06
N HIS A 89 4.29 -15.30 1.64
CA HIS A 89 4.02 -16.44 0.77
C HIS A 89 2.82 -17.33 1.16
N GLY A 90 2.57 -17.56 2.46
CA GLY A 90 1.42 -18.34 2.96
C GLY A 90 0.07 -17.63 2.83
N ASN A 91 0.08 -16.33 2.49
CA ASN A 91 -1.09 -15.47 2.36
C ASN A 91 -1.22 -14.84 0.95
N HIS A 92 -0.37 -15.22 0.00
CA HIS A 92 -0.39 -14.70 -1.39
C HIS A 92 -1.65 -15.10 -2.18
N ASP A 93 -2.35 -16.15 -1.77
CA ASP A 93 -3.58 -16.67 -2.36
C ASP A 93 -4.83 -15.82 -2.00
N LEU A 94 -4.72 -14.49 -2.10
CA LEU A 94 -5.89 -13.62 -2.06
C LEU A 94 -6.82 -13.97 -3.22
N ASN A 95 -8.00 -14.51 -2.89
CA ASN A 95 -9.05 -14.71 -3.87
C ASN A 95 -9.83 -13.39 -4.12
N PRO A 96 -10.61 -13.30 -5.22
CA PRO A 96 -11.36 -12.08 -5.53
C PRO A 96 -12.31 -11.63 -4.41
N ASN A 97 -12.92 -12.55 -3.68
CA ASN A 97 -13.82 -12.25 -2.56
C ASN A 97 -13.07 -11.64 -1.36
N ASN A 98 -11.84 -12.09 -1.08
CA ASN A 98 -10.99 -11.45 -0.07
C ASN A 98 -10.65 -10.01 -0.45
N ILE A 99 -10.27 -9.79 -1.71
CA ILE A 99 -9.92 -8.46 -2.21
C ILE A 99 -11.14 -7.53 -2.14
N GLU A 100 -12.30 -8.00 -2.57
CA GLU A 100 -13.55 -7.23 -2.54
C GLU A 100 -13.89 -6.80 -1.12
N LYS A 101 -13.85 -7.71 -0.14
CA LYS A 101 -14.09 -7.39 1.27
C LYS A 101 -13.09 -6.40 1.85
N ILE A 102 -11.81 -6.54 1.50
CA ILE A 102 -10.77 -5.61 1.96
C ILE A 102 -11.01 -4.21 1.38
N VAL A 103 -11.30 -4.12 0.07
CA VAL A 103 -11.56 -2.85 -0.61
C VAL A 103 -12.86 -2.19 -0.13
N GLU A 104 -13.89 -2.98 0.14
CA GLU A 104 -15.15 -2.51 0.72
C GLU A 104 -14.95 -1.99 2.15
N ASN A 105 -14.23 -2.76 2.99
CA ASN A 105 -13.96 -2.34 4.37
C ASN A 105 -13.12 -1.06 4.42
N PHE A 106 -12.15 -0.91 3.51
CA PHE A 106 -11.27 0.26 3.44
C PHE A 106 -11.71 1.29 2.39
N HIS A 107 -13.03 1.39 2.16
CA HIS A 107 -13.58 2.30 1.15
C HIS A 107 -13.10 3.75 1.35
N GLY A 108 -12.76 4.42 0.24
CA GLY A 108 -12.27 5.80 0.24
C GLY A 108 -10.77 5.96 0.53
N ARG A 109 -10.04 4.86 0.78
CA ARG A 109 -8.60 4.84 1.01
C ARG A 109 -7.85 4.32 -0.22
N ASP A 110 -6.60 4.72 -0.39
CA ASP A 110 -5.75 4.14 -1.44
C ASP A 110 -5.13 2.84 -0.93
N ILE A 111 -5.31 1.76 -1.69
CA ILE A 111 -4.94 0.41 -1.26
C ILE A 111 -3.95 -0.18 -2.27
N GLN A 112 -2.76 -0.49 -1.78
CA GLN A 112 -1.71 -1.15 -2.55
C GLN A 112 -1.39 -2.52 -1.97
N PHE A 113 -1.45 -3.55 -2.82
CA PHE A 113 -1.04 -4.91 -2.45
C PHE A 113 0.39 -5.19 -2.91
N MET A 114 1.16 -5.83 -2.05
CA MET A 114 2.58 -6.18 -2.25
C MET A 114 2.85 -7.59 -1.75
N SER A 115 3.77 -8.29 -2.43
CA SER A 115 4.33 -9.55 -1.94
C SER A 115 5.64 -9.33 -1.19
N ASP A 116 6.07 -10.34 -0.45
CA ASP A 116 7.31 -10.30 0.32
C ASP A 116 8.58 -10.63 -0.48
N ASP A 117 8.45 -11.10 -1.73
CA ASP A 117 9.59 -11.58 -2.55
C ASP A 117 10.78 -10.61 -2.59
N ASN A 118 10.52 -9.31 -2.84
CA ASN A 118 11.52 -8.24 -2.93
C ASN A 118 11.16 -7.07 -2.00
N LEU A 119 10.70 -7.40 -0.79
CA LEU A 119 10.07 -6.45 0.12
C LEU A 119 10.90 -5.18 0.38
N LYS A 120 12.22 -5.30 0.52
CA LYS A 120 13.10 -4.15 0.83
C LYS A 120 13.08 -3.09 -0.27
N ASP A 121 13.25 -3.50 -1.52
CA ASP A 121 13.29 -2.56 -2.65
C ASP A 121 11.88 -2.04 -2.97
N ASP A 122 10.89 -2.93 -2.90
CA ASP A 122 9.52 -2.59 -3.21
C ASP A 122 8.95 -1.60 -2.19
N ILE A 123 9.21 -1.79 -0.88
CA ILE A 123 8.69 -0.88 0.16
C ILE A 123 9.32 0.51 0.05
N LYS A 124 10.63 0.58 -0.18
CA LYS A 124 11.34 1.84 -0.37
C LYS A 124 10.80 2.59 -1.58
N SER A 125 10.69 1.92 -2.72
CA SER A 125 10.14 2.49 -3.95
C SER A 125 8.69 2.96 -3.79
N CYS A 126 7.90 2.23 -3.01
CA CYS A 126 6.52 2.60 -2.70
C CYS A 126 6.43 3.88 -1.86
N ILE A 127 7.24 3.98 -0.81
CA ILE A 127 7.25 5.15 0.07
C ILE A 127 7.77 6.39 -0.66
N ASP A 128 8.88 6.24 -1.40
CA ASP A 128 9.43 7.33 -2.21
C ASP A 128 8.41 7.87 -3.24
N LYS A 129 7.49 7.02 -3.72
CA LYS A 129 6.39 7.48 -4.59
C LYS A 129 5.35 8.26 -3.80
N LEU A 130 4.89 7.73 -2.67
CA LEU A 130 3.90 8.40 -1.83
C LEU A 130 4.37 9.76 -1.33
N ASP A 131 5.65 9.89 -0.97
CA ASP A 131 6.22 11.17 -0.51
C ASP A 131 6.29 12.20 -1.64
N ARG A 132 6.61 11.78 -2.86
CA ARG A 132 6.55 12.67 -4.03
C ARG A 132 5.13 13.09 -4.39
N ASP A 133 4.18 12.18 -4.32
CA ASP A 133 2.79 12.46 -4.65
C ASP A 133 2.17 13.43 -3.62
N ASN A 134 2.53 13.27 -2.34
CA ASN A 134 2.17 14.22 -1.28
C ASN A 134 2.83 15.59 -1.48
N SER A 135 4.13 15.63 -1.78
CA SER A 135 4.86 16.89 -2.02
C SER A 135 4.38 17.62 -3.27
N ALA A 136 3.85 16.92 -4.28
CA ALA A 136 3.26 17.54 -5.46
C ALA A 136 1.91 18.20 -5.14
N HIS A 137 1.12 17.63 -4.22
CA HIS A 137 -0.13 18.23 -3.74
C HIS A 137 0.10 19.48 -2.88
N ASP A 138 1.20 19.55 -2.13
CA ASP A 138 1.54 20.75 -1.35
C ASP A 138 1.90 21.96 -2.24
N ILE A 139 2.34 21.73 -3.48
CA ILE A 139 2.66 22.82 -4.42
C ILE A 139 1.36 23.43 -5.01
N GLU A 140 0.33 22.63 -5.29
CA GLU A 140 -0.94 23.12 -5.86
C GLU A 140 -1.79 23.94 -4.87
N LEU A 141 -1.58 23.81 -3.55
CA LEU A 141 -2.20 24.66 -2.52
C LEU A 141 -1.39 25.93 -2.21
N SER A 142 -0.17 26.04 -2.73
CA SER A 142 0.72 27.19 -2.50
C SER A 142 0.66 28.25 -3.60
N GLU A 143 -0.16 28.04 -4.64
CA GLU A 143 -0.55 29.12 -5.57
C GLU A 143 -1.50 30.07 -4.83
N ALA A 144 -0.87 30.97 -4.07
CA ALA A 144 -1.52 32.09 -3.43
C ALA A 144 -2.39 32.80 -4.47
N HIS A 145 -3.69 32.82 -4.22
CA HIS A 145 -4.59 33.82 -4.78
C HIS A 145 -3.97 35.20 -4.50
N SER A 146 -3.28 35.73 -5.51
CA SER A 146 -2.87 37.13 -5.55
C SER A 146 -4.13 37.97 -5.60
N SER A 147 -4.46 38.51 -4.43
CA SER A 147 -5.38 39.59 -4.11
C SER A 147 -5.73 40.55 -5.26
N HIS A 148 -7.04 40.84 -5.36
CA HIS A 148 -7.65 42.14 -5.64
C HIS A 148 -7.01 43.06 -6.70
N GLN A 149 -7.70 43.20 -7.82
CA GLN A 149 -8.03 44.53 -8.34
C GLN A 149 -9.52 44.59 -8.67
N GLU A 150 -10.25 45.38 -7.86
CA GLU A 150 -11.55 45.93 -8.24
C GLU A 150 -11.35 46.82 -9.47
N ASN A 151 -12.23 46.69 -10.48
CA ASN A 151 -12.68 47.83 -11.26
C ASN A 151 -14.00 47.51 -11.97
N GLU A 152 -15.00 48.30 -11.59
CA GLU A 152 -16.15 48.80 -12.32
C GLU A 152 -17.05 47.84 -13.12
N LEU A 153 -18.29 47.78 -12.62
CA LEU A 153 -19.53 47.58 -13.34
C LEU A 153 -19.53 48.21 -14.74
N ASP A 154 -19.92 47.42 -15.75
CA ASP A 154 -20.79 47.94 -16.79
C ASP A 154 -21.67 46.84 -17.40
N THR A 155 -22.78 47.27 -17.97
CA THR A 155 -24.05 46.56 -17.95
C THR A 155 -24.45 46.06 -19.36
N ILE A 156 -25.16 44.92 -19.42
CA ILE A 156 -26.11 44.45 -20.47
C ILE A 156 -25.52 43.92 -21.81
N ASN A 157 -25.81 42.65 -22.19
CA ASN A 157 -26.88 42.29 -23.17
C ASN A 157 -26.94 40.78 -23.53
N TYR A 158 -28.16 40.21 -23.52
CA TYR A 158 -28.52 38.88 -24.01
C TYR A 158 -28.80 38.94 -25.52
N ASN A 159 -28.19 38.07 -26.36
CA ASN A 159 -28.93 37.06 -27.16
C ASN A 159 -28.08 36.18 -28.11
N ASP A 160 -28.56 34.94 -28.23
CA ASP A 160 -28.57 33.99 -29.36
C ASP A 160 -27.29 33.34 -29.97
N LYS A 161 -27.21 32.02 -29.71
CA LYS A 161 -26.95 30.86 -30.61
C LYS A 161 -25.90 30.97 -31.73
N LYS A 162 -24.88 30.10 -31.64
CA LYS A 162 -24.43 29.13 -32.69
C LYS A 162 -23.33 28.18 -32.18
N LYS A 163 -23.53 26.86 -32.29
CA LYS A 163 -22.47 25.82 -32.48
C LYS A 163 -21.99 25.89 -33.95
N PRO A 164 -20.92 25.20 -34.41
CA PRO A 164 -20.01 24.21 -33.80
C PRO A 164 -18.51 24.64 -33.93
N THR A 165 -17.47 24.00 -33.38
CA THR A 165 -16.86 22.72 -33.79
C THR A 165 -15.74 22.31 -32.82
N ALA A 166 -15.56 20.99 -32.72
CA ALA A 166 -14.44 20.21 -32.19
C ALA A 166 -13.18 20.96 -31.72
N ASN A 167 -12.81 20.75 -30.45
CA ASN A 167 -11.42 20.68 -30.04
C ASN A 167 -11.21 19.45 -29.15
N HIS A 168 -10.27 18.62 -29.60
CA HIS A 168 -9.80 17.38 -28.98
C HIS A 168 -9.49 17.59 -27.49
N SER A 169 -10.30 17.00 -26.62
CA SER A 169 -9.87 16.66 -25.27
C SER A 169 -9.45 15.20 -25.29
N ASN A 170 -8.15 14.95 -25.34
CA ASN A 170 -7.59 13.63 -25.04
C ASN A 170 -7.83 13.35 -23.56
N THR A 171 -8.98 12.79 -23.23
CA THR A 171 -9.12 12.02 -22.00
C THR A 171 -8.30 10.76 -22.19
N LEU A 172 -7.06 10.79 -21.70
CA LEU A 172 -6.33 9.58 -21.38
C LEU A 172 -7.12 8.88 -20.27
N SER A 173 -8.09 8.05 -20.68
CA SER A 173 -8.67 7.01 -19.84
C SER A 173 -7.51 6.14 -19.38
N GLN A 174 -6.95 6.46 -18.22
CA GLN A 174 -6.26 5.47 -17.42
C GLN A 174 -7.27 4.36 -17.24
N LYS A 175 -7.02 3.24 -17.93
CA LYS A 175 -7.82 2.03 -17.78
C LYS A 175 -7.78 1.69 -16.30
N ASN A 176 -8.87 1.96 -15.59
CA ASN A 176 -9.11 1.47 -14.24
C ASN A 176 -9.21 -0.05 -14.31
N ILE A 177 -8.06 -0.70 -14.33
CA ILE A 177 -7.96 -2.14 -14.14
C ILE A 177 -8.41 -2.38 -12.70
N PRO A 178 -9.49 -3.14 -12.47
CA PRO A 178 -9.93 -3.49 -11.12
C PRO A 178 -8.74 -4.02 -10.31
N LEU A 179 -8.62 -3.65 -9.04
CA LEU A 179 -7.50 -4.04 -8.18
C LEU A 179 -7.27 -5.57 -8.18
N SER A 180 -8.35 -6.36 -8.29
CA SER A 180 -8.28 -7.81 -8.47
C SER A 180 -7.57 -8.23 -9.77
N LYS A 181 -7.84 -7.56 -10.90
CA LYS A 181 -7.13 -7.76 -12.17
C LYS A 181 -5.69 -7.25 -12.09
N ARG A 182 -5.42 -6.14 -11.40
CA ARG A 182 -4.07 -5.60 -11.18
C ARG A 182 -3.22 -6.58 -10.37
N TRP A 183 -3.77 -7.13 -9.28
CA TRP A 183 -3.13 -8.16 -8.45
C TRP A 183 -2.86 -9.45 -9.24
N ASN A 184 -3.87 -9.95 -9.97
CA ASN A 184 -3.70 -11.12 -10.81
C ASN A 184 -2.62 -10.91 -11.88
N LEU A 185 -2.51 -9.72 -12.47
CA LEU A 185 -1.49 -9.39 -13.45
C LEU A 185 -0.08 -9.34 -12.82
N ILE A 186 0.06 -8.78 -11.61
CA ILE A 186 1.32 -8.80 -10.84
C ILE A 186 1.76 -10.24 -10.61
N ASN A 187 0.85 -11.09 -10.13
CA ASN A 187 1.14 -12.50 -9.88
C ASN A 187 1.47 -13.30 -11.15
N GLN A 188 0.84 -13.01 -12.29
CA GLN A 188 1.12 -13.68 -13.57
C GLN A 188 2.49 -13.29 -14.14
N ARG A 189 2.86 -12.00 -14.09
CA ARG A 189 4.17 -11.53 -14.55
C ARG A 189 5.31 -12.14 -13.73
N LYS A 190 5.17 -12.25 -12.41
CA LYS A 190 6.18 -12.86 -11.54
C LYS A 190 6.37 -14.36 -11.80
N ARG A 191 5.30 -15.12 -12.05
CA ARG A 191 5.40 -16.54 -12.45
C ARG A 191 6.09 -16.76 -13.80
N ALA A 192 6.00 -15.80 -14.72
CA ALA A 192 6.66 -15.88 -16.02
C ALA A 192 8.19 -15.70 -15.89
N ILE A 193 8.63 -14.76 -15.04
CA ILE A 193 10.05 -14.46 -14.80
C ILE A 193 10.75 -15.65 -14.10
N GLY A 194 10.11 -16.27 -13.11
CA GLY A 194 10.65 -17.46 -12.44
C GLY A 194 10.72 -18.74 -13.29
N LYS A 195 10.10 -18.77 -14.48
CA LYS A 195 10.25 -19.88 -15.43
C LYS A 195 11.42 -19.71 -16.39
N THR A 196 11.84 -18.47 -16.65
CA THR A 196 12.98 -18.18 -17.54
C THR A 196 14.33 -18.50 -16.91
N GLU A 197 14.46 -18.45 -15.59
CA GLU A 197 15.74 -18.77 -14.90
C GLU A 197 15.99 -20.29 -14.74
N LYS A 198 14.95 -21.14 -14.79
CA LYS A 198 15.11 -22.60 -14.73
C LYS A 198 15.42 -23.26 -16.07
N SER A 199 15.47 -22.51 -17.16
CA SER A 199 15.65 -23.06 -18.52
C SER A 199 17.06 -22.89 -19.07
N THR A 200 17.99 -22.31 -18.29
CA THR A 200 19.38 -22.05 -18.71
C THR A 200 20.44 -22.91 -18.00
N GLU A 201 20.03 -23.86 -17.16
CA GLU A 201 20.90 -24.92 -16.63
C GLU A 201 20.41 -26.28 -17.13
N SER A 202 20.80 -26.65 -18.35
CA SER A 202 20.78 -28.03 -18.87
C SER A 202 21.82 -28.17 -19.97
#